data_AF-A0AAU7NYW8-F1
#
_entry.id   AF-A0AAU7NYW8-F1
#
_cell.length_a   1.000
_cell.length_b   1.000
_cell.length_c   1.000
_cell.angle_alpha   90.00
_cell.angle_beta   90.00
_cell.angle_gamma   90.00
#
_symmetry.space_group_name_H-M   'P 1'
#
loop_
_entity.id
_entity.type
_entity.pdbx_description
1 polymer ?
#
loop_
_entity_poly.entity_id
_entity_poly.type
_entity_poly.pdbx_seq_one_letter_code
_entity_poly.pdbx_strand_id
1 'polypeptide(L)' 'MTTTGIDYQTDPVKNKLLELLDDVLRHDGFGDIRVEVKILKRKQKEVIIHCGKQYRFIVDAPA' A
#
# COMPACT_ATOMS: atom_id res chain seq x y z
N MET A 1 11.89 -21.90 5.55
CA MET A 1 11.42 -21.24 6.78
C MET A 1 9.98 -20.85 6.53
N THR A 2 9.05 -21.51 7.21
CA THR A 2 7.60 -21.44 6.96
C THR A 2 7.01 -20.18 7.56
N THR A 3 6.80 -19.14 6.75
CA THR A 3 5.96 -18.01 7.16
C THR A 3 4.51 -18.39 6.87
N THR A 4 3.80 -18.80 7.91
CA THR A 4 2.34 -18.92 7.94
C THR A 4 1.76 -17.51 7.79
N GLY A 5 1.72 -17.00 6.57
CA GLY A 5 1.25 -15.67 6.23
C GLY A 5 -0.22 -15.72 5.87
N ILE A 6 -1.03 -14.94 6.56
CA ILE A 6 -2.40 -14.61 6.16
C ILE A 6 -2.32 -14.02 4.73
N ASP A 7 -2.79 -14.74 3.70
CA ASP A 7 -2.64 -14.39 2.28
C ASP A 7 -3.51 -13.17 1.91
N TYR A 8 -3.03 -11.97 2.21
CA TYR A 8 -3.58 -10.77 1.62
C TYR A 8 -3.05 -10.62 0.19
N GLN A 9 -3.93 -10.44 -0.80
CA GLN A 9 -3.56 -9.97 -2.15
C GLN A 9 -3.06 -8.51 -2.07
N THR A 10 -1.84 -8.35 -1.57
CA THR A 10 -1.22 -7.07 -1.21
C THR A 10 -0.09 -6.67 -2.14
N ASP A 11 0.30 -7.54 -3.05
CA ASP A 11 1.43 -7.31 -3.95
C ASP A 11 1.26 -6.04 -4.78
N PRO A 12 0.08 -5.70 -5.33
CA PRO A 12 -0.09 -4.43 -6.05
C PRO A 12 0.17 -3.20 -5.17
N VAL A 13 -0.28 -3.24 -3.91
CA VAL A 13 -0.09 -2.14 -2.95
C VAL A 13 1.37 -2.00 -2.56
N LYS A 14 2.01 -3.13 -2.21
CA LYS A 14 3.42 -3.17 -1.81
C LYS A 14 4.33 -2.71 -2.93
N ASN A 15 4.11 -3.22 -4.14
CA ASN A 15 4.89 -2.84 -5.32
C ASN A 15 4.74 -1.33 -5.60
N LYS A 16 3.51 -0.79 -5.50
CA LYS A 16 3.33 0.65 -5.71
C LYS A 16 3.99 1.50 -4.63
N LEU A 17 3.96 1.05 -3.37
CA LEU A 17 4.63 1.75 -2.28
C LEU A 17 6.15 1.80 -2.48
N LEU A 18 6.75 0.68 -2.90
CA LEU A 18 8.19 0.61 -3.20
C LEU A 18 8.56 1.48 -4.40
N GLU A 19 7.75 1.46 -5.46
CA GLU A 19 7.94 2.33 -6.63
C GLU A 19 7.94 3.81 -6.23
N LEU A 20 6.97 4.24 -5.42
CA LEU A 20 6.88 5.63 -4.96
C LEU A 20 8.02 6.01 -4.01
N LEU A 21 8.47 5.08 -3.18
CA LEU A 21 9.62 5.29 -2.31
C LEU A 21 10.90 5.49 -3.13
N ASP A 22 11.11 4.65 -4.15
CA ASP A 22 12.24 4.79 -5.06
C ASP A 22 12.23 6.15 -5.78
N ASP A 23 11.05 6.60 -6.21
CA ASP A 23 10.90 7.92 -6.84
C ASP A 23 11.26 9.04 -5.86
N VAL A 24 10.71 9.01 -4.63
CA VAL A 24 11.03 9.98 -3.57
C VAL A 24 12.52 10.00 -3.26
N LEU A 25 13.17 8.84 -3.18
CA LEU A 25 14.61 8.74 -2.90
C LEU A 25 15.50 9.28 -4.03
N ARG A 26 15.02 9.24 -5.28
CA ARG A 26 15.72 9.82 -6.44
C ARG A 26 15.53 11.34 -6.55
N HIS A 27 14.52 11.89 -5.90
CA HIS A 27 14.27 13.33 -5.91
C HIS A 27 15.24 14.07 -4.98
N ASP A 28 15.90 15.10 -5.51
CA ASP A 28 16.75 16.00 -4.73
C ASP A 28 15.87 17.08 -4.07
N GLY A 29 15.18 16.70 -3.00
CA GLY A 29 14.21 17.55 -2.32
C GLY A 29 13.45 16.83 -1.21
N PHE A 30 12.35 17.44 -0.76
CA PHE A 30 11.45 16.84 0.23
C PHE A 30 10.38 15.98 -0.46
N GLY A 31 10.21 14.75 0.00
CA GLY A 31 9.11 13.87 -0.39
C GLY A 31 8.33 13.37 0.82
N ASP A 32 7.01 13.28 0.67
CA ASP A 32 6.09 12.76 1.68
C ASP A 32 5.29 11.61 1.08
N ILE A 33 5.23 10.49 1.82
CA ILE A 33 4.39 9.35 1.51
C ILE A 33 3.51 9.06 2.73
N ARG A 34 2.20 9.19 2.56
CA ARG A 34 1.21 8.84 3.60
C ARG A 34 0.36 7.68 3.14
N VAL A 35 0.26 6.65 3.98
CA VAL A 35 -0.59 5.48 3.74
C VAL A 35 -1.77 5.52 4.70
N GLU A 36 -2.99 5.51 4.17
CA GLU A 36 -4.21 5.35 4.94
C GLU A 36 -4.84 3.99 4.65
N VAL A 37 -5.25 3.28 5.70
CA VAL A 37 -5.96 2.01 5.56
C VAL A 37 -7.33 2.12 6.21
N LYS A 38 -8.39 1.97 5.41
CA LYS A 38 -9.78 1.93 5.88
C LYS A 38 -10.26 0.49 5.87
N ILE A 39 -10.69 0.01 7.04
CA ILE A 39 -11.33 -1.30 7.14
C ILE A 39 -12.74 -1.17 6.58
N LEU A 40 -13.03 -1.92 5.52
CA LEU A 40 -14.35 -1.96 4.89
C LEU A 40 -15.16 -3.15 5.42
N LYS A 41 -16.43 -3.20 5.03
CA LYS A 41 -17.29 -4.37 5.26
C LYS A 41 -16.80 -5.57 4.41
N ARG A 42 -17.23 -6.78 4.75
CA ARG A 42 -16.94 -8.02 4.00
C ARG A 42 -15.45 -8.36 3.87
N LYS A 43 -14.66 -8.10 4.92
CA LYS A 43 -13.23 -8.45 4.97
C LYS A 43 -12.44 -7.81 3.83
N GLN A 44 -12.78 -6.58 3.48
CA GLN A 44 -11.98 -5.77 2.55
C GLN A 44 -11.30 -4.64 3.31
N LYS A 45 -10.18 -4.19 2.78
CA LYS A 45 -9.49 -2.99 3.23
C LYS A 45 -9.28 -2.09 2.03
N GLU A 46 -9.63 -0.82 2.16
CA GLU A 46 -9.21 0.19 1.21
C GLU A 46 -7.87 0.76 1.66
N VAL A 47 -6.86 0.70 0.80
CA VAL A 47 -5.56 1.32 1.04
C VAL A 47 -5.40 2.52 0.11
N ILE A 48 -5.08 3.68 0.68
CA ILE A 48 -4.88 4.93 -0.03
C ILE A 48 -3.43 5.36 0.20
N ILE A 49 -2.66 5.55 -0.87
CA ILE A 49 -1.28 6.07 -0.81
C ILE A 49 -1.28 7.48 -1.37
N HIS A 50 -0.88 8.45 -0.55
CA HIS A 50 -0.67 9.84 -0.91
C HIS A 50 0.81 10.08 -1.20
N CYS A 51 1.14 10.54 -2.41
CA CYS A 51 2.49 10.96 -2.81
C CYS A 51 2.37 11.95 -3.96
N GLY A 52 1.85 13.16 -3.68
CA GLY A 52 1.44 14.17 -4.68
C GLY A 52 0.17 13.80 -5.46
N LYS A 53 0.01 12.53 -5.83
CA LYS A 53 -1.23 11.90 -6.33
C LYS A 53 -1.75 10.90 -5.30
N GLN A 54 -3.03 10.54 -5.42
CA GLN A 54 -3.66 9.50 -4.60
C GLN A 54 -3.80 8.21 -5.40
N TYR A 55 -3.26 7.12 -4.87
CA TYR A 55 -3.42 5.77 -5.40
C TYR A 55 -4.32 4.97 -4.45
N ARG A 56 -5.39 4.36 -4.96
CA ARG A 56 -6.39 3.65 -4.15
C ARG A 56 -6.43 2.18 -4.57
N PHE A 57 -6.43 1.31 -3.58
CA PHE A 57 -6.45 -0.14 -3.75
C PHE A 57 -7.50 -0.75 -2.84
N ILE A 58 -8.20 -1.77 -3.34
CA ILE A 58 -9.04 -2.63 -2.53
C ILE A 58 -8.29 -3.95 -2.34
N VAL A 59 -8.09 -4.33 -1.09
CA VAL A 59 -7.36 -5.54 -0.68
C VAL A 59 -8.32 -6.44 0.07
N ASP A 60 -8.40 -7.70 -0.37
CA ASP A 60 -9.10 -8.73 0.40
C ASP A 60 -8.27 -9.10 1.64
N ALA A 61 -8.92 -9.03 2.80
CA ALA A 61 -8.39 -9.49 4.07
C ALA A 61 -8.85 -10.92 4.31
N PRO A 62 -7.95 -11.84 4.71
CA PRO A 62 -8.39 -13.18 5.05
C PRO A 62 -9.27 -13.18 6.29
N ALA A 63 -9.99 -14.29 6.40
CA ALA A 63 -11.06 -14.53 7.34
C ALA A 63 -10.68 -14.49 8.80
#